data_AF-A0A1Z5R1S1-F1
#
_entry.id   AF-A0A1Z5R1S1-F1
#
_cell.length_a   1.000
_cell.length_b   1.000
_cell.length_c   1.000
_cell.angle_alpha   90.00
_cell.angle_beta   90.00
_cell.angle_gamma   90.00
#
_symmetry.space_group_name_H-M   'P 1'
#
loop_
_entity.id
_entity.type
_entity.pdbx_description
1 polymer ?
#
loop_
_entity_poly.entity_id
_entity_poly.type
_entity_poly.pdbx_seq_one_letter_code
_entity_poly.pdbx_strand_id
1 'polypeptide(L)'
;MIQSPVTPEDEAIHHGHTSHSPVGAGEDAPFRWDHVRVKLKKEIVTFGDPGVTPTKMVGKYVKPKDWNNLISDPDTVVIDVRNMYEIRIGKFKKAVDPCTNSFREFPTWVDDQFQLVESNTQGSGVDDNGTGEPAADLNGSKSKQLPRVAMYCTGGIRCEKASSFLLGKGFKEVYHLEGGILKYLEEIPKAESLWEGECFVFDKRVSVEYGLAQGTHKLCYGCKQPVSNEDMESPQWEYGVSCPYCFATKSEEEKERARARQHQFKTWGVIGGPDKGRSTKRPDANNAMESIQLPKSV
;
A
#
# COMPACT_ATOMS: atom_id res chain seq x y z
N MET A 1 36.29 18.83 16.53
CA MET A 1 34.90 19.31 16.44
C MET A 1 34.46 19.09 15.02
N ILE A 2 33.43 18.28 14.79
CA ILE A 2 32.87 18.10 13.44
C ILE A 2 32.14 19.42 13.12
N GLN A 3 32.69 20.20 12.19
CA GLN A 3 32.01 21.41 11.73
C GLN A 3 30.71 20.99 11.04
N SER A 4 29.59 21.59 11.44
CA SER A 4 28.32 21.45 10.74
C SER A 4 28.55 21.84 9.27
N PRO A 5 28.14 21.03 8.29
CA PRO A 5 28.26 21.37 6.87
C PRO A 5 27.30 22.51 6.45
N VAL A 6 26.51 23.01 7.40
CA VAL A 6 25.47 24.01 7.19
C VAL A 6 25.97 25.34 7.76
N THR A 7 25.86 26.41 6.97
CA THR A 7 26.26 27.74 7.42
C THR A 7 25.30 28.27 8.49
N PRO A 8 25.72 29.18 9.39
CA PRO A 8 24.82 29.81 10.35
C PRO A 8 23.62 30.54 9.70
N GLU A 9 23.81 31.02 8.47
CA GLU A 9 22.77 31.65 7.65
C GLU A 9 21.73 30.63 7.16
N ASP A 10 22.17 29.44 6.72
CA ASP A 10 21.29 28.32 6.36
C ASP A 10 20.58 27.73 7.59
N GLU A 11 21.25 27.69 8.75
CA GLU A 11 20.62 27.31 10.02
C GLU A 11 19.53 28.31 10.44
N ALA A 12 19.74 29.61 10.23
CA ALA A 12 18.74 30.65 10.54
C ALA A 12 17.46 30.54 9.68
N ILE A 13 17.57 30.11 8.42
CA ILE A 13 16.42 29.78 7.56
C ILE A 13 15.63 28.59 8.13
N HIS A 14 16.34 27.62 8.73
CA HIS A 14 15.75 26.41 9.31
C HIS A 14 15.14 26.59 10.71
N HIS A 15 15.55 27.59 11.47
CA HIS A 15 15.11 27.79 12.86
C HIS A 15 13.85 28.67 13.02
N GLY A 16 13.27 29.16 11.93
CA GLY A 16 12.07 30.00 11.94
C GLY A 16 10.96 29.49 11.02
N HIS A 17 10.40 28.31 11.30
CA HIS A 17 9.36 27.71 10.45
C HIS A 17 7.96 28.01 10.96
N THR A 18 7.58 29.29 10.87
CA THR A 18 6.16 29.66 10.81
C THR A 18 5.62 29.31 9.42
N SER A 19 4.29 29.23 9.25
CA SER A 19 3.59 29.02 7.97
C SER A 19 3.94 30.01 6.84
N HIS A 20 4.81 30.99 7.13
CA HIS A 20 5.29 32.02 6.23
C HIS A 20 6.73 31.76 5.73
N SER A 21 7.35 30.63 6.08
CA SER A 21 8.67 30.26 5.55
C SER A 21 8.58 30.04 4.03
N PRO A 22 9.37 30.75 3.20
CA PRO A 22 9.35 30.61 1.73
C PRO A 22 9.71 29.19 1.24
N VAL A 23 10.37 28.41 2.09
CA VAL A 23 10.80 27.02 1.86
C VAL A 23 9.91 26.00 2.59
N GLY A 24 8.98 26.46 3.43
CA GLY A 24 8.04 25.61 4.13
C GLY A 24 6.98 25.10 3.17
N ALA A 25 6.84 23.78 3.07
CA ALA A 25 5.67 23.20 2.41
C ALA A 25 4.43 23.73 3.16
N GLY A 26 3.53 24.44 2.46
CA GLY A 26 2.32 25.03 3.06
C GLY A 26 1.46 23.99 3.79
N GLU A 27 0.46 24.43 4.57
CA GLU A 27 -0.43 23.52 5.31
C GLU A 27 -1.12 22.48 4.40
N ASP A 28 -1.35 22.87 3.13
CA ASP A 28 -1.94 22.08 2.06
C ASP A 28 -0.98 21.10 1.38
N ALA A 29 0.29 21.05 1.80
CA ALA A 29 1.25 20.12 1.23
C ALA A 29 0.81 18.65 1.45
N PRO A 30 0.93 17.77 0.43
CA PRO A 30 0.54 16.36 0.53
C PRO A 30 1.23 15.61 1.68
N PHE A 31 2.46 16.01 2.00
CA PHE A 31 3.19 15.56 3.18
C PHE A 31 3.38 16.72 4.16
N ARG A 32 3.13 16.42 5.43
CA ARG A 32 3.43 17.31 6.55
C ARG A 32 4.95 17.38 6.76
N TRP A 33 5.55 18.55 6.54
CA TRP A 33 7.00 18.74 6.68
C TRP A 33 7.49 18.52 8.12
N ASP A 34 6.67 18.84 9.12
CA ASP A 34 6.94 18.59 10.55
C ASP A 34 6.84 17.09 10.93
N HIS A 35 6.54 16.21 9.96
CA HIS A 35 6.36 14.76 10.11
C HIS A 35 7.20 13.95 9.12
N VAL A 36 8.44 14.38 8.84
CA VAL A 36 9.40 13.56 8.08
C VAL A 36 9.60 12.22 8.78
N ARG A 37 9.50 11.13 8.03
CA ARG A 37 9.66 9.76 8.52
C ARG A 37 10.64 9.01 7.63
N VAL A 38 11.81 8.70 8.17
CA VAL A 38 12.76 7.76 7.56
C VAL A 38 12.53 6.38 8.17
N LYS A 39 12.33 5.36 7.34
CA LYS A 39 12.09 3.99 7.79
C LYS A 39 13.14 3.06 7.21
N LEU A 40 13.97 2.47 8.07
CA LEU A 40 14.83 1.36 7.68
C LEU A 40 13.96 0.09 7.53
N LYS A 41 14.03 -0.54 6.36
CA LYS A 41 13.27 -1.75 6.03
C LYS A 41 14.21 -2.74 5.34
N LYS A 42 13.96 -4.04 5.56
CA LYS A 42 14.66 -5.12 4.83
C LYS A 42 14.42 -5.03 3.32
N GLU A 43 13.21 -4.61 2.95
CA GLU A 43 12.80 -4.38 1.57
C GLU A 43 12.15 -3.00 1.46
N ILE A 44 12.51 -2.23 0.43
CA ILE A 44 11.90 -0.92 0.15
C ILE A 44 10.38 -1.07 -0.05
N VAL A 45 9.99 -2.07 -0.83
CA VAL A 45 8.60 -2.53 -1.00
C VAL A 45 8.57 -4.00 -0.65
N THR A 46 7.80 -4.40 0.35
CA THR A 46 7.85 -5.77 0.85
C THR A 46 7.09 -6.72 -0.05
N PHE A 47 7.82 -7.62 -0.72
CA PHE A 47 7.28 -8.67 -1.57
C PHE A 47 7.28 -10.04 -0.87
N GLY A 48 8.22 -10.26 0.06
CA GLY A 48 8.24 -11.48 0.88
C GLY A 48 8.96 -12.68 0.26
N ASP A 49 9.53 -12.54 -0.94
CA ASP A 49 10.39 -13.55 -1.57
C ASP A 49 11.83 -13.01 -1.68
N PRO A 50 12.80 -13.57 -0.93
CA PRO A 50 14.20 -13.14 -0.96
C PRO A 50 14.92 -13.53 -2.26
N GLY A 51 14.38 -14.48 -3.05
CA GLY A 51 14.95 -14.88 -4.34
C GLY A 51 14.76 -13.84 -5.43
N VAL A 52 13.79 -12.94 -5.27
CA VAL A 52 13.44 -11.92 -6.27
C VAL A 52 14.36 -10.72 -6.17
N THR A 53 15.16 -10.53 -7.22
CA THR A 53 16.16 -9.47 -7.28
C THR A 53 15.96 -8.63 -8.56
N PRO A 54 15.26 -7.49 -8.48
CA PRO A 54 14.98 -6.64 -9.65
C PRO A 54 16.24 -6.10 -10.35
N THR A 55 17.38 -6.01 -9.64
CA THR A 55 18.65 -5.57 -10.23
C THR A 55 19.29 -6.61 -11.15
N LYS A 56 18.88 -7.88 -11.05
CA LYS A 56 19.41 -8.97 -11.91
C LYS A 56 18.53 -9.18 -13.15
N MET A 57 17.22 -9.08 -12.98
CA MET A 57 16.25 -9.41 -14.02
C MET A 57 14.96 -8.65 -13.76
N VAL A 58 14.46 -7.97 -14.79
CA VAL A 58 13.22 -7.18 -14.74
C VAL A 58 12.50 -7.30 -16.08
N GLY A 59 11.18 -7.18 -16.07
CA GLY A 59 10.38 -7.16 -17.29
C GLY A 59 10.68 -5.95 -18.18
N LYS A 60 10.16 -5.98 -19.41
CA LYS A 60 10.34 -4.90 -20.37
C LYS A 60 9.49 -3.69 -19.99
N TYR A 61 10.13 -2.54 -19.88
CA TYR A 61 9.46 -1.26 -19.70
C TYR A 61 8.69 -0.86 -20.96
N VAL A 62 7.46 -0.40 -20.77
CA VAL A 62 6.59 0.11 -21.83
C VAL A 62 6.18 1.53 -21.50
N LYS A 63 6.46 2.45 -22.41
CA LYS A 63 6.14 3.87 -22.23
C LYS A 63 4.62 4.08 -22.26
N PRO A 64 4.09 5.11 -21.59
CA PRO A 64 2.66 5.43 -21.63
C PRO A 64 2.07 5.48 -23.05
N LYS A 65 2.81 6.06 -24.00
CA LYS A 65 2.37 6.19 -25.41
C LYS A 65 2.16 4.85 -26.11
N ASP A 66 2.91 3.83 -25.73
CA ASP A 66 2.83 2.48 -26.31
C ASP A 66 1.92 1.55 -25.48
N TRP A 67 1.58 1.96 -24.25
CA TRP A 67 0.87 1.14 -23.28
C TRP A 67 -0.51 0.72 -23.78
N ASN A 68 -1.30 1.66 -24.30
CA ASN A 68 -2.66 1.40 -24.77
C ASN A 68 -2.70 0.33 -25.86
N ASN A 69 -1.72 0.32 -26.77
CA ASN A 69 -1.62 -0.68 -27.83
C ASN A 69 -1.37 -2.06 -27.24
N LEU A 70 -0.46 -2.17 -26.27
CA LEU A 70 -0.17 -3.44 -25.59
C LEU A 70 -1.38 -3.97 -24.83
N ILE A 71 -2.06 -3.13 -24.03
CA ILE A 71 -3.18 -3.59 -23.21
C ILE A 71 -4.50 -3.77 -23.98
N SER A 72 -4.54 -3.33 -25.24
CA SER A 72 -5.67 -3.58 -26.14
C SER A 72 -5.56 -4.90 -26.90
N ASP A 73 -4.36 -5.49 -26.95
CA ASP A 73 -4.13 -6.80 -27.56
C ASP A 73 -4.88 -7.90 -26.77
N PRO A 74 -5.77 -8.67 -27.40
CA PRO A 74 -6.55 -9.72 -26.72
C PRO A 74 -5.68 -10.84 -26.12
N ASP A 75 -4.46 -11.04 -26.61
CA ASP A 75 -3.54 -12.07 -26.09
C ASP A 75 -2.71 -11.57 -24.89
N THR A 76 -2.90 -10.31 -24.47
CA THR A 76 -2.21 -9.72 -23.33
C THR A 76 -3.06 -9.82 -22.06
N VAL A 77 -2.55 -10.51 -21.05
CA VAL A 77 -3.13 -10.50 -19.71
C VAL A 77 -2.64 -9.27 -18.96
N VAL A 78 -3.55 -8.33 -18.69
CA VAL A 78 -3.26 -7.10 -17.97
C VAL A 78 -3.53 -7.31 -16.48
N ILE A 79 -2.53 -7.13 -15.63
CA ILE A 79 -2.62 -7.41 -14.19
C ILE A 79 -2.35 -6.14 -13.39
N ASP A 80 -3.29 -5.77 -12.52
CA ASP A 80 -3.11 -4.71 -11.54
C ASP A 80 -2.34 -5.26 -10.34
N VAL A 81 -1.10 -4.83 -10.11
CA VAL A 81 -0.30 -5.35 -8.97
C VAL A 81 -0.52 -4.53 -7.68
N ARG A 82 -1.57 -3.73 -7.65
CA ARG A 82 -1.95 -2.93 -6.47
C ARG A 82 -2.82 -3.72 -5.51
N ASN A 83 -3.03 -3.17 -4.32
CA ASN A 83 -3.95 -3.77 -3.35
C ASN A 83 -5.40 -3.39 -3.73
N MET A 84 -6.36 -4.22 -3.30
CA MET A 84 -7.80 -4.08 -3.57
C MET A 84 -8.33 -2.66 -3.35
N TYR A 85 -7.88 -1.97 -2.30
CA TYR A 85 -8.35 -0.62 -1.98
C TYR A 85 -7.93 0.45 -3.00
N GLU A 86 -6.82 0.23 -3.68
CA GLU A 86 -6.32 1.11 -4.74
C GLU A 86 -7.08 0.84 -6.06
N ILE A 87 -7.41 -0.44 -6.30
CA ILE A 87 -8.12 -0.91 -7.49
C ILE A 87 -9.59 -0.47 -7.46
N ARG A 88 -10.22 -0.49 -6.29
CA ARG A 88 -11.63 -0.09 -6.11
C ARG A 88 -11.93 1.30 -6.66
N ILE A 89 -10.99 2.23 -6.53
CA ILE A 89 -11.24 3.63 -6.89
C ILE A 89 -10.83 3.99 -8.33
N GLY A 90 -10.12 3.09 -9.01
CA GLY A 90 -9.79 3.24 -10.41
C GLY A 90 -8.82 2.18 -10.89
N LYS A 91 -8.91 1.80 -12.17
CA LYS A 91 -8.09 0.76 -12.81
C LYS A 91 -8.09 0.92 -14.33
N PHE A 92 -7.19 0.20 -15.00
CA PHE A 92 -7.27 0.07 -16.46
C PHE A 92 -8.43 -0.86 -16.87
N LYS A 93 -9.08 -0.53 -17.98
CA LYS A 93 -10.15 -1.35 -18.54
C LYS A 93 -9.64 -2.77 -18.83
N LYS A 94 -10.45 -3.78 -18.47
CA LYS A 94 -10.13 -5.22 -18.58
C LYS A 94 -8.96 -5.72 -17.72
N ALA A 95 -8.36 -4.89 -16.87
CA ALA A 95 -7.32 -5.36 -15.96
C ALA A 95 -7.87 -6.38 -14.97
N VAL A 96 -7.12 -7.47 -14.81
CA VAL A 96 -7.35 -8.50 -13.79
C VAL A 96 -7.03 -7.88 -12.42
N ASP A 97 -7.97 -8.05 -11.50
CA ASP A 97 -7.82 -7.69 -10.09
C ASP A 97 -7.41 -8.93 -9.29
N PRO A 98 -6.19 -8.98 -8.73
CA PRO A 98 -5.76 -10.07 -7.88
C PRO A 98 -6.49 -10.19 -6.53
N CYS A 99 -7.30 -9.18 -6.17
CA CYS A 99 -7.99 -9.08 -4.89
C CYS A 99 -7.06 -9.16 -3.67
N THR A 100 -5.79 -8.72 -3.81
CA THR A 100 -4.80 -8.77 -2.72
C THR A 100 -5.02 -7.65 -1.70
N ASN A 101 -4.91 -7.96 -0.42
CA ASN A 101 -4.89 -6.96 0.65
C ASN A 101 -3.49 -6.38 0.86
N SER A 102 -2.47 -7.16 0.51
CA SER A 102 -1.06 -6.84 0.63
C SER A 102 -0.29 -7.39 -0.56
N PHE A 103 0.68 -6.62 -1.04
CA PHE A 103 1.57 -7.03 -2.15
C PHE A 103 2.33 -8.35 -1.89
N ARG A 104 2.49 -8.76 -0.63
CA ARG A 104 3.08 -10.07 -0.27
C ARG A 104 2.23 -11.28 -0.70
N GLU A 105 0.95 -11.07 -0.99
CA GLU A 105 0.02 -12.12 -1.44
C GLU A 105 0.12 -12.36 -2.96
N PHE A 106 0.77 -11.45 -3.69
CA PHE A 106 0.89 -11.53 -5.15
C PHE A 106 1.58 -12.81 -5.65
N PRO A 107 2.70 -13.30 -5.06
CA PRO A 107 3.31 -14.56 -5.47
C PRO A 107 2.35 -15.75 -5.43
N THR A 108 1.63 -15.89 -4.31
CA THR A 108 0.63 -16.97 -4.13
C THR A 108 -0.48 -16.85 -5.15
N TRP A 109 -0.99 -15.64 -5.38
CA TRP A 109 -2.01 -15.41 -6.40
C TRP A 109 -1.53 -15.85 -7.80
N VAL A 110 -0.30 -15.51 -8.20
CA VAL A 110 0.24 -15.96 -9.50
C VAL A 110 0.30 -17.48 -9.58
N ASP A 111 0.83 -18.12 -8.54
CA ASP A 111 0.98 -19.58 -8.51
C ASP A 111 -0.38 -20.28 -8.65
N ASP A 112 -1.42 -19.76 -7.99
CA ASP A 112 -2.79 -20.27 -8.08
C ASP A 112 -3.43 -20.01 -9.45
N GLN A 113 -3.33 -18.77 -9.97
CA GLN A 113 -3.94 -18.39 -11.25
C GLN A 113 -3.37 -19.18 -12.43
N PHE A 114 -2.05 -19.40 -12.42
CA PHE A 114 -1.35 -20.06 -13.51
C PHE A 114 -1.04 -21.53 -13.23
N GLN A 115 -1.47 -22.05 -12.08
CA GLN A 115 -1.30 -23.45 -11.64
C GLN A 115 0.17 -23.89 -11.70
N LEU A 116 1.06 -23.05 -11.14
CA LEU A 116 2.52 -23.23 -11.24
C LEU A 116 3.11 -24.13 -10.15
N VAL A 117 2.27 -24.63 -9.24
CA VAL A 117 2.71 -25.57 -8.21
C VAL A 117 2.78 -26.96 -8.83
N GLU A 118 3.99 -27.46 -9.05
CA GLU A 118 4.21 -28.87 -9.37
C GLU A 118 3.73 -29.73 -8.20
N SER A 119 2.91 -30.73 -8.49
CA SER A 119 2.50 -31.77 -7.54
C SER A 119 3.70 -32.65 -7.15
N ASN A 120 4.66 -32.11 -6.40
CA ASN A 120 5.74 -32.90 -5.80
C ASN A 120 5.24 -33.55 -4.51
N THR A 121 4.39 -34.57 -4.65
CA THR A 121 4.31 -35.62 -3.62
C THR A 121 5.38 -36.65 -3.97
N GLN A 122 6.64 -36.36 -3.64
CA GLN A 122 7.65 -37.40 -3.49
C GLN A 122 7.35 -38.14 -2.19
N GLY A 123 6.42 -39.10 -2.27
CA GLY A 123 6.28 -40.16 -1.29
C GLY A 123 7.48 -41.09 -1.43
N SER A 124 8.47 -40.92 -0.56
CA SER A 124 9.46 -41.92 -0.25
C SER A 124 8.77 -43.21 0.22
N GLY A 125 8.86 -44.25 -0.59
CA GLY A 125 8.37 -45.60 -0.28
C GLY A 125 8.89 -46.57 -1.33
N VAL A 126 10.05 -47.16 -1.04
CA VAL A 126 10.70 -48.20 -1.84
C VAL A 126 9.91 -49.51 -1.71
N ASP A 127 9.53 -50.06 -2.86
CA ASP A 127 9.32 -51.45 -3.30
C ASP A 127 8.76 -52.51 -2.34
N ASP A 128 7.69 -53.23 -2.76
CA ASP A 128 7.86 -54.55 -3.40
C ASP A 128 6.52 -55.20 -3.86
N ASN A 129 6.60 -55.82 -5.04
CA ASN A 129 5.78 -56.90 -5.63
C ASN A 129 4.35 -56.66 -6.17
N GLY A 130 4.18 -56.85 -7.49
CA GLY A 130 2.90 -57.19 -8.12
C GLY A 130 2.87 -57.04 -9.64
N THR A 131 3.00 -58.16 -10.36
CA THR A 131 2.85 -58.32 -11.81
C THR A 131 1.49 -57.85 -12.35
N GLY A 132 1.47 -57.02 -13.41
CA GLY A 132 0.27 -56.62 -14.15
C GLY A 132 0.62 -55.96 -15.49
N GLU A 133 -0.13 -56.34 -16.53
CA GLU A 133 0.07 -56.14 -17.99
C GLU A 133 0.15 -54.67 -18.49
N PRO A 134 0.68 -54.42 -19.72
CA PRO A 134 0.84 -53.08 -20.26
C PRO A 134 -0.48 -52.49 -20.76
N ALA A 135 -1.04 -51.54 -20.01
CA ALA A 135 -2.11 -50.68 -20.50
C ALA A 135 -1.52 -49.51 -21.29
N ALA A 136 -2.06 -49.33 -22.48
CA ALA A 136 -1.65 -48.41 -23.52
C ALA A 136 -1.64 -46.92 -23.08
N ASP A 137 -0.70 -46.19 -23.71
CA ASP A 137 -0.71 -44.74 -23.94
C ASP A 137 -2.12 -44.14 -23.97
N LEU A 138 -2.36 -43.03 -23.26
CA LEU A 138 -3.05 -41.87 -23.83
C LEU A 138 -2.80 -40.57 -23.01
N ASN A 139 -2.38 -39.56 -23.79
CA ASN A 139 -2.47 -38.11 -23.58
C ASN A 139 -1.34 -37.38 -22.84
N GLY A 140 -0.42 -36.90 -23.68
CA GLY A 140 0.64 -35.97 -23.33
C GLY A 140 0.13 -34.67 -22.72
N SER A 141 0.78 -34.32 -21.60
CA SER A 141 0.80 -32.99 -21.04
C SER A 141 1.39 -32.03 -22.07
N LYS A 142 0.53 -31.35 -22.84
CA LYS A 142 0.93 -30.14 -23.56
C LYS A 142 1.39 -29.16 -22.49
N SER A 143 2.67 -28.84 -22.46
CA SER A 143 3.20 -27.74 -21.65
C SER A 143 2.38 -26.49 -21.97
N LYS A 144 1.57 -26.06 -21.01
CA LYS A 144 0.71 -24.90 -21.16
C LYS A 144 1.62 -23.68 -21.30
N GLN A 145 1.68 -23.11 -22.50
CA GLN A 145 2.47 -21.92 -22.75
C GLN A 145 1.93 -20.79 -21.87
N LEU A 146 2.81 -20.19 -21.05
CA LEU A 146 2.44 -19.07 -20.21
C LEU A 146 2.14 -17.84 -21.07
N PRO A 147 1.10 -17.05 -20.75
CA PRO A 147 0.66 -15.95 -21.58
C PRO A 147 1.61 -14.76 -21.49
N ARG A 148 1.41 -13.83 -22.43
CA ARG A 148 1.97 -12.48 -22.33
C ARG A 148 1.29 -11.73 -21.18
N VAL A 149 2.10 -11.11 -20.33
CA VAL A 149 1.63 -10.37 -19.16
C VAL A 149 2.07 -8.92 -19.23
N ALA A 150 1.13 -8.00 -19.02
CA ALA A 150 1.40 -6.57 -18.84
C ALA A 150 0.95 -6.14 -17.44
N MET A 151 1.84 -5.51 -16.67
CA MET A 151 1.57 -5.11 -15.29
C MET A 151 1.70 -3.62 -15.07
N TYR A 152 0.96 -3.10 -14.10
CA TYR A 152 1.08 -1.71 -13.69
C TYR A 152 0.81 -1.54 -12.20
N CYS A 153 1.36 -0.48 -11.63
CA CYS A 153 1.02 0.02 -10.31
C CYS A 153 1.15 1.54 -10.31
N THR A 154 0.94 2.20 -9.17
CA THR A 154 0.95 3.66 -9.04
C THR A 154 2.19 4.31 -9.66
N GLY A 155 3.40 3.83 -9.31
CA GLY A 155 4.67 4.43 -9.75
C GLY A 155 5.73 3.44 -10.23
N GLY A 156 5.37 2.19 -10.56
CA GLY A 156 6.27 1.20 -11.17
C GLY A 156 7.03 0.27 -10.21
N ILE A 157 7.38 0.69 -8.99
CA ILE A 157 8.27 -0.10 -8.10
C ILE A 157 7.77 -1.52 -7.75
N ARG A 158 6.45 -1.73 -7.64
CA ARG A 158 5.90 -3.09 -7.43
C ARG A 158 6.06 -3.95 -8.68
N CYS A 159 5.91 -3.35 -9.86
CA CYS A 159 6.07 -4.05 -11.14
C CYS A 159 7.50 -4.50 -11.38
N GLU A 160 8.51 -3.77 -10.89
CA GLU A 160 9.90 -4.22 -10.96
C GLU A 160 10.09 -5.55 -10.23
N LYS A 161 9.53 -5.69 -9.02
CA LYS A 161 9.57 -6.96 -8.26
C LYS A 161 8.69 -8.04 -8.87
N ALA A 162 7.44 -7.71 -9.18
CA ALA A 162 6.49 -8.67 -9.75
C ALA A 162 6.99 -9.22 -11.11
N SER A 163 7.60 -8.39 -11.95
CA SER A 163 8.14 -8.84 -13.23
C SER A 163 9.37 -9.72 -13.09
N SER A 164 10.29 -9.39 -12.18
CA SER A 164 11.42 -10.25 -11.85
C SER A 164 10.95 -11.65 -11.39
N PHE A 165 9.92 -11.69 -10.54
CA PHE A 165 9.29 -12.93 -10.09
C PHE A 165 8.67 -13.74 -11.25
N LEU A 166 7.84 -13.11 -12.10
CA LEU A 166 7.21 -13.81 -13.23
C LEU A 166 8.24 -14.37 -14.22
N LEU A 167 9.31 -13.62 -14.52
CA LEU A 167 10.39 -14.13 -15.36
C LEU A 167 11.06 -15.35 -14.73
N GLY A 168 11.30 -15.33 -13.41
CA GLY A 168 11.82 -16.47 -12.66
C GLY A 168 10.90 -17.70 -12.66
N LYS A 169 9.59 -17.50 -12.81
CA LYS A 169 8.58 -18.57 -12.97
C LYS A 169 8.44 -19.07 -14.42
N GLY A 170 9.24 -18.55 -15.36
CA GLY A 170 9.28 -19.01 -16.74
C GLY A 170 8.36 -18.26 -17.71
N PHE A 171 7.72 -17.16 -17.28
CA PHE A 171 7.04 -16.26 -18.21
C PHE A 171 8.09 -15.65 -19.14
N LYS A 172 7.85 -15.72 -20.45
CA LYS A 172 8.78 -15.20 -21.46
C LYS A 172 8.50 -13.74 -21.83
N GLU A 173 7.25 -13.35 -21.72
CA GLU A 173 6.73 -12.08 -22.20
C GLU A 173 6.13 -11.29 -21.03
N VAL A 174 7.00 -10.59 -20.29
CA VAL A 174 6.61 -9.81 -19.11
C VAL A 174 6.91 -8.33 -19.35
N TYR A 175 5.86 -7.53 -19.36
CA TYR A 175 5.90 -6.09 -19.63
C TYR A 175 5.36 -5.32 -18.42
N HIS A 176 5.81 -4.08 -18.26
CA HIS A 176 5.25 -3.20 -17.23
C HIS A 176 5.32 -1.73 -17.61
N LEU A 177 4.35 -0.98 -17.11
CA LEU A 177 4.18 0.44 -17.40
C LEU A 177 5.31 1.26 -16.77
N GLU A 178 6.14 1.85 -17.62
CA GLU A 178 7.24 2.72 -17.22
C GLU A 178 6.69 3.96 -16.51
N GLY A 179 7.15 4.23 -15.28
CA GLY A 179 6.64 5.34 -14.45
C GLY A 179 5.24 5.10 -13.85
N GLY A 180 4.61 3.96 -14.12
CA GLY A 180 3.32 3.58 -13.55
C GLY A 180 2.15 4.47 -14.00
N ILE A 181 1.03 4.34 -13.29
CA ILE A 181 -0.22 5.05 -13.58
C ILE A 181 -0.01 6.57 -13.54
N LEU A 182 0.82 7.08 -12.63
CA LEU A 182 1.04 8.53 -12.51
C LEU A 182 1.61 9.13 -13.79
N LYS A 183 2.68 8.53 -14.35
CA LYS A 183 3.26 9.00 -15.62
C LYS A 183 2.26 8.87 -16.77
N TYR A 184 1.43 7.82 -16.75
CA TYR A 184 0.40 7.65 -17.75
C TYR A 184 -0.70 8.73 -17.68
N LEU A 185 -1.19 9.08 -16.49
CA LEU A 185 -2.19 10.13 -16.31
C LEU A 185 -1.64 11.54 -16.59
N GLU A 186 -0.33 11.72 -16.51
CA GLU A 186 0.38 12.94 -16.89
C GLU A 186 0.53 13.07 -18.41
N GLU A 187 0.91 12.00 -19.11
CA GLU A 187 1.28 12.04 -20.53
C GLU A 187 0.12 11.77 -21.50
N ILE A 188 -0.87 10.96 -21.10
CA ILE A 188 -1.92 10.46 -22.01
C ILE A 188 -3.20 11.29 -21.84
N PRO A 189 -3.69 11.93 -22.92
CA PRO A 189 -4.95 12.66 -22.87
C PRO A 189 -6.13 11.77 -22.47
N LYS A 190 -7.05 12.31 -21.67
CA LYS A 190 -8.26 11.60 -21.22
C LYS A 190 -9.07 10.98 -22.36
N ALA A 191 -9.12 11.63 -23.53
CA ALA A 191 -9.84 11.14 -24.70
C ALA A 191 -9.27 9.84 -25.30
N GLU A 192 -7.98 9.58 -25.11
CA GLU A 192 -7.28 8.40 -25.59
C GLU A 192 -7.08 7.36 -24.49
N SER A 193 -7.49 7.67 -23.27
CA SER A 193 -7.15 6.88 -22.10
C SER A 193 -8.00 5.63 -21.95
N LEU A 194 -7.38 4.56 -21.46
CA LEU A 194 -8.04 3.33 -21.04
C LEU A 194 -8.17 3.22 -19.51
N TRP A 195 -7.86 4.31 -18.79
CA TRP A 195 -7.98 4.39 -17.34
C TRP A 195 -9.39 4.83 -16.91
N GLU A 196 -9.97 4.10 -15.95
CA GLU A 196 -11.28 4.37 -15.37
C GLU A 196 -11.11 4.74 -13.89
N GLY A 197 -11.79 5.80 -13.43
CA GLY A 197 -11.75 6.26 -12.04
C GLY A 197 -10.53 7.13 -11.69
N GLU A 198 -10.14 7.13 -10.42
CA GLU A 198 -9.04 7.91 -9.85
C GLU A 198 -7.87 7.00 -9.42
N CYS A 199 -6.64 7.54 -9.41
CA CYS A 199 -5.46 6.79 -8.99
C CYS A 199 -5.13 7.06 -7.53
N PHE A 200 -5.16 6.02 -6.68
CA PHE A 200 -4.78 6.14 -5.27
C PHE A 200 -3.31 6.57 -5.09
N VAL A 201 -3.07 7.48 -4.15
CA VAL A 201 -1.74 7.95 -3.75
C VAL A 201 -1.56 7.92 -2.23
N PHE A 202 -0.32 7.65 -1.78
CA PHE A 202 0.02 7.38 -0.38
C PHE A 202 0.32 8.65 0.43
N ASP A 203 -0.52 9.68 0.27
CA ASP A 203 -0.39 10.97 0.94
C ASP A 203 -1.76 11.61 1.23
N LYS A 204 -1.78 12.86 1.72
CA LYS A 204 -3.04 13.54 2.08
C LYS A 204 -4.04 13.66 0.94
N ARG A 205 -3.60 13.64 -0.32
CA ARG A 205 -4.49 13.77 -1.48
C ARG A 205 -5.43 12.57 -1.62
N VAL A 206 -5.01 11.39 -1.14
CA VAL A 206 -5.70 10.10 -1.23
C VAL A 206 -5.79 9.57 -2.66
N SER A 207 -6.13 10.42 -3.61
CA SER A 207 -6.22 10.07 -5.03
C SER A 207 -5.85 11.25 -5.93
N VAL A 208 -5.56 10.93 -7.18
CA VAL A 208 -5.34 11.90 -8.26
C VAL A 208 -6.08 11.49 -9.53
N GLU A 209 -6.44 12.48 -10.32
CA GLU A 209 -7.06 12.35 -11.65
C GLU A 209 -6.04 12.63 -12.77
N TYR A 210 -6.54 12.76 -14.00
CA TYR A 210 -5.78 13.20 -15.17
C TYR A 210 -5.04 14.52 -14.92
N GLY A 211 -3.82 14.63 -15.44
CA GLY A 211 -2.94 15.77 -15.16
C GLY A 211 -2.45 15.82 -13.71
N LEU A 212 -2.57 14.71 -12.96
CA LEU A 212 -2.19 14.59 -11.56
C LEU A 212 -2.90 15.58 -10.62
N ALA A 213 -4.06 16.09 -11.05
CA ALA A 213 -4.93 16.91 -10.22
C ALA A 213 -5.42 16.10 -9.02
N GLN A 214 -5.60 16.73 -7.87
CA GLN A 214 -6.13 16.06 -6.69
C GLN A 214 -7.56 15.55 -6.95
N GLY A 215 -7.81 14.28 -6.64
CA GLY A 215 -9.10 13.64 -6.83
C GLY A 215 -10.09 13.91 -5.69
N THR A 216 -11.24 13.25 -5.76
CA THR A 216 -12.38 13.49 -4.85
C THR A 216 -12.35 12.62 -3.60
N HIS A 217 -11.69 11.46 -3.64
CA HIS A 217 -11.71 10.50 -2.54
C HIS A 217 -11.09 11.06 -1.26
N LYS A 218 -11.63 10.62 -0.12
CA LYS A 218 -11.10 10.92 1.21
C LYS A 218 -10.63 9.65 1.90
N LEU A 219 -9.82 9.78 2.94
CA LEU A 219 -9.34 8.64 3.69
C LEU A 219 -10.28 8.38 4.88
N CYS A 220 -10.85 7.19 4.97
CA CYS A 220 -11.50 6.77 6.21
C CYS A 220 -10.43 6.60 7.31
N TYR A 221 -10.48 7.42 8.35
CA TYR A 221 -9.51 7.30 9.45
C TYR A 221 -9.69 6.03 10.30
N GLY A 222 -10.83 5.35 10.18
CA GLY A 222 -11.13 4.09 10.85
C GLY A 222 -10.36 2.89 10.27
N CYS A 223 -10.34 2.75 8.94
CA CYS A 223 -9.72 1.60 8.25
C CYS A 223 -8.60 1.98 7.26
N LYS A 224 -8.33 3.27 7.06
CA LYS A 224 -7.32 3.81 6.12
C LYS A 224 -7.59 3.47 4.66
N GLN A 225 -8.85 3.27 4.33
CA GLN A 225 -9.33 2.99 2.98
C GLN A 225 -9.83 4.28 2.34
N PRO A 226 -9.70 4.45 1.01
CA PRO A 226 -10.33 5.55 0.30
C PRO A 226 -11.85 5.42 0.32
N VAL A 227 -12.57 6.51 0.50
CA VAL A 227 -14.04 6.58 0.47
C VAL A 227 -14.46 7.65 -0.53
N SER A 228 -15.47 7.36 -1.34
CA SER A 228 -16.06 8.32 -2.28
C SER A 228 -16.99 9.29 -1.57
N ASN A 229 -17.54 10.27 -2.29
CA ASN A 229 -18.56 11.16 -1.73
C ASN A 229 -19.83 10.41 -1.37
N GLU A 230 -20.25 9.46 -2.21
CA GLU A 230 -21.41 8.60 -2.00
C GLU A 230 -21.22 7.70 -0.77
N ASP A 231 -20.01 7.17 -0.55
CA ASP A 231 -19.69 6.40 0.66
C ASP A 231 -19.88 7.24 1.94
N MET A 232 -19.59 8.54 1.87
CA MET A 232 -19.72 9.48 2.98
C MET A 232 -21.17 9.90 3.25
N GLU A 233 -22.10 9.64 2.33
CA GLU A 233 -23.55 9.86 2.52
C GLU A 233 -24.25 8.68 3.23
N SER A 234 -23.57 7.54 3.33
CA SER A 234 -24.11 6.34 3.97
C SER A 234 -24.37 6.55 5.49
N PRO A 235 -25.42 5.94 6.06
CA PRO A 235 -25.64 5.90 7.52
C PRO A 235 -24.49 5.22 8.30
N GLN A 236 -23.66 4.44 7.59
CA GLN A 236 -22.49 3.75 8.14
C GLN A 236 -21.24 4.63 8.14
N TRP A 237 -21.31 5.83 7.56
CA TRP A 237 -20.23 6.81 7.64
C TRP A 237 -20.31 7.60 8.93
N GLU A 238 -19.21 7.59 9.66
CA GLU A 238 -19.01 8.48 10.79
C GLU A 238 -17.59 9.04 10.68
N TYR A 239 -17.49 10.35 10.42
CA TYR A 239 -16.22 11.00 10.16
C TYR A 239 -15.20 10.69 11.25
N GLY A 240 -14.04 10.17 10.83
CA GLY A 240 -12.96 9.85 11.75
C GLY A 240 -13.10 8.51 12.49
N VAL A 241 -14.21 7.80 12.31
CA VAL A 241 -14.58 6.61 13.09
C VAL A 241 -14.76 5.39 12.20
N SER A 242 -15.69 5.46 11.24
CA SER A 242 -16.04 4.33 10.39
C SER A 242 -16.59 4.75 9.03
N CYS A 243 -16.67 3.78 8.12
CA CYS A 243 -17.22 3.93 6.77
C CYS A 243 -17.97 2.64 6.39
N PRO A 244 -18.72 2.62 5.27
CA PRO A 244 -19.45 1.42 4.84
C PRO A 244 -18.62 0.14 4.80
N TYR A 245 -17.34 0.24 4.42
CA TYR A 245 -16.42 -0.89 4.33
C TYR A 245 -15.91 -1.45 5.67
N CYS A 246 -15.99 -0.69 6.77
CA CYS A 246 -15.47 -1.13 8.06
C CYS A 246 -16.45 -0.99 9.23
N PHE A 247 -17.64 -0.46 8.98
CA PHE A 247 -18.66 -0.30 10.00
C PHE A 247 -19.04 -1.63 10.67
N ALA A 248 -19.23 -2.68 9.86
CA ALA A 248 -19.62 -4.00 10.34
C ALA A 248 -18.45 -4.81 10.92
N THR A 249 -17.21 -4.54 10.49
CA THR A 249 -16.03 -5.30 10.94
C THR A 249 -15.41 -4.75 12.23
N LYS A 250 -15.77 -3.51 12.60
CA LYS A 250 -15.29 -2.87 13.83
C LYS A 250 -16.22 -3.13 15.00
N SER A 251 -15.64 -3.43 16.16
CA SER A 251 -16.40 -3.49 17.41
C SER A 251 -16.84 -2.10 17.86
N GLU A 252 -17.90 -2.01 18.67
CA GLU A 252 -18.33 -0.73 19.27
C GLU A 252 -17.23 -0.11 20.15
N GLU A 253 -16.43 -0.92 20.83
CA GLU A 253 -15.27 -0.44 21.59
C GLU A 253 -14.23 0.24 20.68
N GLU A 254 -13.96 -0.32 19.50
CA GLU A 254 -13.07 0.31 18.51
C GLU A 254 -13.63 1.63 17.98
N LYS A 255 -14.94 1.68 17.73
CA LYS A 255 -15.63 2.90 17.28
C LYS A 255 -15.58 3.97 18.37
N GLU A 256 -15.82 3.60 19.62
CA GLU A 256 -15.79 4.55 20.75
C GLU A 256 -14.37 5.10 20.99
N ARG A 257 -13.34 4.26 20.90
CA ARG A 257 -11.94 4.73 20.93
C ARG A 257 -11.64 5.69 19.78
N ALA A 258 -12.20 5.45 18.59
CA ALA A 258 -12.02 6.37 17.47
C ALA A 258 -12.75 7.70 17.70
N ARG A 259 -13.99 7.70 18.22
CA ARG A 259 -14.73 8.91 18.63
C ARG A 259 -13.96 9.71 19.66
N ALA A 260 -13.42 9.06 20.68
CA ALA A 260 -12.61 9.71 21.71
C ALA A 260 -11.36 10.40 21.11
N ARG A 261 -10.67 9.76 20.15
CA ARG A 261 -9.54 10.39 19.44
C ARG A 261 -9.98 11.58 18.59
N GLN A 262 -11.13 11.50 17.92
CA GLN A 262 -11.68 12.63 17.16
C GLN A 262 -12.06 13.79 18.06
N HIS A 263 -12.66 13.51 19.22
CA HIS A 263 -12.96 14.51 20.23
C HIS A 263 -11.66 15.20 20.70
N GLN A 264 -10.61 14.44 21.02
CA GLN A 264 -9.31 15.02 21.39
C GLN A 264 -8.74 15.92 20.28
N PHE A 265 -8.78 15.48 19.03
CA PHE A 265 -8.29 16.28 17.91
C PHE A 265 -9.13 17.55 17.70
N LYS A 266 -10.47 17.46 17.79
CA LYS A 266 -11.36 18.63 17.67
C LYS A 266 -11.13 19.65 18.78
N THR A 267 -10.90 19.18 20.01
CA THR A 267 -10.71 20.04 21.18
C THR A 267 -9.32 20.65 21.23
N TRP A 268 -8.27 19.92 20.84
CA TRP A 268 -6.88 20.31 21.08
C TRP A 268 -6.02 20.46 19.82
N GLY A 269 -6.54 20.15 18.64
CA GLY A 269 -5.77 20.07 17.39
C GLY A 269 -4.78 18.90 17.32
N VAL A 270 -4.71 18.06 18.36
CA VAL A 270 -3.76 16.95 18.47
C VAL A 270 -4.36 15.78 19.27
N ILE A 271 -4.07 14.56 18.84
CA ILE A 271 -4.46 13.34 19.58
C ILE A 271 -3.58 13.23 20.83
N GLY A 272 -4.20 13.00 21.99
CA GLY A 272 -3.55 12.97 23.30
C GLY A 272 -3.59 14.28 24.09
N GLY A 273 -4.24 15.33 23.56
CA GLY A 273 -4.36 16.63 24.24
C GLY A 273 -3.04 17.42 24.31
N PRO A 274 -2.97 18.48 25.14
CA PRO A 274 -1.79 19.34 25.27
C PRO A 274 -0.52 18.55 25.64
N ASP A 275 -0.69 17.48 26.42
CA ASP A 275 0.38 16.61 26.89
C ASP A 275 0.74 15.49 25.90
N LYS A 276 0.11 15.44 24.71
CA LYS A 276 0.34 14.40 23.68
C LYS A 276 0.22 12.96 24.21
N GLY A 277 -0.65 12.75 25.19
CA GLY A 277 -0.86 11.46 25.85
C GLY A 277 0.23 11.05 26.85
N ARG A 278 1.14 11.95 27.24
CA ARG A 278 2.05 11.72 28.36
C ARG A 278 1.23 11.74 29.65
N SER A 279 1.18 10.61 30.35
CA SER A 279 0.56 10.54 31.68
C SER A 279 1.23 11.52 32.63
N THR A 280 0.46 12.47 33.18
CA THR A 280 0.89 13.34 34.27
C THR A 280 0.93 12.51 35.57
N LYS A 281 2.02 11.77 35.79
CA LYS A 281 2.44 11.11 37.04
C LYS A 281 1.40 10.19 37.73
N ARG A 282 1.73 8.89 37.89
CA ARG A 282 1.35 8.19 39.14
C ARG A 282 2.19 8.78 40.27
N PRO A 283 1.64 9.14 41.44
CA PRO A 283 2.47 9.40 42.60
C PRO A 283 3.20 8.10 42.96
N ASP A 284 4.51 8.15 43.15
CA ASP A 284 5.29 7.03 43.67
C ASP A 284 4.71 6.63 45.04
N ALA A 285 4.27 5.38 45.16
CA ALA A 285 3.69 4.81 46.37
C ALA A 285 4.73 4.53 47.48
N ASN A 286 5.76 5.38 47.61
CA ASN A 286 6.88 5.19 48.54
C ASN A 286 7.13 6.38 49.47
N ASN A 287 6.17 7.30 49.64
CA ASN A 287 6.30 8.39 50.62
C ASN A 287 5.07 8.55 51.53
N ALA A 288 4.45 7.43 51.89
CA ALA A 288 3.41 7.37 52.92
C ALA A 288 3.99 6.77 54.21
N MET A 289 5.07 7.33 54.75
CA MET A 289 5.56 6.93 56.06
C MET A 289 6.45 7.98 56.71
N GLU A 290 5.95 9.20 56.93
CA GLU A 290 6.45 10.03 58.02
C GLU A 290 5.47 11.18 58.31
N SER A 291 5.32 11.52 59.60
CA SER A 291 4.41 12.51 60.21
C SER A 291 2.99 12.05 60.60
N ILE A 292 2.89 10.99 61.42
CA ILE A 292 1.88 11.00 62.50
C ILE A 292 2.47 11.83 63.63
N GLN A 293 2.06 13.10 63.73
CA GLN A 293 2.28 13.92 64.92
C GLN A 293 0.91 14.35 65.44
N LEU A 294 0.45 13.64 66.47
CA LEU A 294 -0.76 13.96 67.23
C LEU A 294 -0.63 15.36 67.86
N PRO A 295 -1.61 16.26 67.73
CA PRO A 295 -1.64 17.46 68.54
C PRO A 295 -2.07 17.11 69.99
N LYS A 296 -1.28 17.59 70.96
CA LYS A 296 -1.62 17.60 72.38
C LYS A 296 -2.66 18.69 72.70
N SER A 297 -3.33 18.49 73.83
CA SER A 297 -4.22 19.38 74.62
C SER A 297 -5.70 19.35 74.22
N VAL A 298 -6.68 19.16 75.12
CA VAL A 298 -6.77 19.28 76.59
C VAL A 298 -7.50 18.06 77.17
#